data_AF-V6DGK6-F1
#
_entry.id   AF-V6DGK6-F1
#
_cell.length_a   1.000
_cell.length_b   1.000
_cell.length_c   1.000
_cell.angle_alpha   90.00
_cell.angle_beta   90.00
_cell.angle_gamma   90.00
#
_symmetry.space_group_name_H-M   'P 1'
#
loop_
_entity.id
_entity.type
_entity.pdbx_description
1 polymer ?
#
loop_
_entity_poly.entity_id
_entity_poly.type
_entity_poly.pdbx_seq_one_letter_code
_entity_poly.pdbx_strand_id
1 'polypeptide(L)' 'MLKCLLNARADPNILGFNKQTPLLDAISRDNTQSINILLKYGADINISNQYGINPLSLANSPANKKF' A
#
# COMPACT_ATOMS: atom_id res chain seq x y z
N MET A 1 -9.34 -10.26 8.02
CA MET A 1 -8.64 -11.00 6.94
C MET A 1 -7.19 -10.53 6.74
N LEU A 2 -6.92 -9.25 6.45
CA LEU A 2 -5.56 -8.74 6.18
C LEU A 2 -4.51 -9.15 7.24
N LYS A 3 -4.80 -8.93 8.53
CA LYS A 3 -3.91 -9.36 9.62
C LYS A 3 -3.67 -10.88 9.65
N CYS A 4 -4.69 -11.68 9.34
CA CYS A 4 -4.57 -13.14 9.34
C CYS A 4 -3.61 -13.62 8.23
N LEU A 5 -3.69 -13.00 7.06
CA LEU A 5 -2.80 -13.31 5.94
C LEU A 5 -1.35 -12.93 6.26
N LEU A 6 -1.13 -11.73 6.80
CA LEU A 6 0.21 -11.29 7.17
C LEU A 6 0.82 -12.12 8.32
N ASN A 7 0.00 -12.54 9.29
CA ASN A 7 0.41 -13.50 10.31
C ASN A 7 0.79 -14.87 9.73
N ALA A 8 0.16 -15.28 8.63
CA ALA A 8 0.52 -16.48 7.88
C ALA A 8 1.75 -16.28 6.97
N ARG A 9 2.54 -15.23 7.19
CA ARG A 9 3.73 -14.85 6.40
C ARG A 9 3.43 -14.50 4.95
N ALA A 10 2.23 -13.99 4.66
CA ALA A 10 1.97 -13.38 3.36
C ALA A 10 2.90 -12.19 3.15
N ASP A 11 3.45 -12.07 1.94
CA ASP A 11 4.31 -10.96 1.56
C ASP A 11 3.50 -9.66 1.47
N PRO A 12 3.79 -8.62 2.30
CA PRO A 12 3.10 -7.33 2.24
C PRO A 12 3.41 -6.55 0.96
N ASN A 13 4.43 -6.95 0.20
CA ASN A 13 4.91 -6.29 -1.02
C ASN A 13 4.45 -6.99 -2.31
N ILE A 14 3.51 -7.94 -2.19
CA ILE A 14 3.05 -8.71 -3.33
C ILE A 14 2.54 -7.80 -4.45
N LEU A 15 2.96 -8.08 -5.68
CA LEU A 15 2.57 -7.29 -6.84
C LEU A 15 1.27 -7.86 -7.41
N GLY A 16 0.19 -7.09 -7.34
CA GLY A 16 -1.05 -7.39 -8.02
C GLY A 16 -1.01 -7.00 -9.51
N PHE A 17 -2.19 -6.87 -10.10
CA PHE A 17 -2.34 -6.31 -11.44
C PHE A 17 -1.71 -4.91 -11.51
N ASN A 18 -1.09 -4.56 -12.64
CA ASN A 18 -0.38 -3.29 -12.82
C ASN A 18 0.81 -3.04 -11.87
N LYS A 19 1.36 -4.09 -11.25
CA LYS A 19 2.36 -3.98 -10.17
C LYS A 19 1.84 -3.16 -8.97
N GLN A 20 0.53 -3.16 -8.74
CA GLN A 20 -0.06 -2.49 -7.58
C GLN A 20 0.32 -3.25 -6.30
N THR A 21 0.92 -2.57 -5.33
CA THR A 21 1.16 -3.14 -4.00
C THR A 21 -0.07 -3.01 -3.11
N PRO A 22 -0.24 -3.87 -2.10
CA PRO A 22 -1.28 -3.71 -1.08
C PRO A 22 -1.25 -2.33 -0.42
N LEU A 23 -0.06 -1.75 -0.25
CA LEU A 23 0.11 -0.42 0.34
C LEU A 23 -0.42 0.68 -0.58
N LEU A 24 -0.19 0.60 -1.88
CA LEU A 24 -0.77 1.53 -2.86
C LEU A 24 -2.30 1.47 -2.89
N ASP A 25 -2.89 0.26 -2.82
CA ASP A 25 -4.35 0.10 -2.75
C ASP A 25 -4.94 0.59 -1.42
N ALA A 26 -4.22 0.41 -0.30
CA ALA A 26 -4.64 0.96 0.99
C ALA A 26 -4.63 2.50 1.00
N ILE A 27 -3.61 3.12 0.39
CA ILE A 27 -3.49 4.57 0.25
C ILE A 27 -4.56 5.14 -0.68
N SER A 28 -4.81 4.53 -1.85
CA SER A 28 -5.82 5.02 -2.80
C SER A 28 -7.25 4.99 -2.23
N ARG A 29 -7.51 4.13 -1.25
CA ARG A 29 -8.80 3.97 -0.56
C ARG A 29 -8.88 4.76 0.75
N ASP A 30 -7.86 5.53 1.09
CA ASP A 30 -7.74 6.22 2.39
C ASP A 30 -7.97 5.30 3.60
N ASN A 31 -7.52 4.04 3.49
CA ASN A 31 -7.72 3.04 4.52
C ASN A 31 -6.57 3.09 5.53
N THR A 32 -6.61 4.06 6.44
CA THR A 32 -5.57 4.28 7.48
C THR A 32 -5.27 3.01 8.29
N GLN A 33 -6.30 2.20 8.56
CA GLN A 33 -6.12 0.95 9.30
C GLN A 33 -5.25 -0.04 8.52
N SER A 34 -5.53 -0.24 7.23
CA SER A 34 -4.74 -1.15 6.39
C SER A 34 -3.34 -0.59 6.13
N ILE A 35 -3.18 0.72 5.97
CA ILE A 35 -1.88 1.40 5.86
C ILE A 35 -1.02 1.08 7.09
N ASN A 36 -1.55 1.33 8.29
CA ASN A 36 -0.82 1.07 9.54
C ASN A 36 -0.46 -0.41 9.71
N ILE A 37 -1.33 -1.33 9.31
CA ILE A 37 -1.05 -2.76 9.35
C ILE A 37 0.08 -3.09 8.37
N LEU A 38 -0.03 -2.71 7.10
CA LEU A 38 0.97 -3.04 6.08
C LEU A 38 2.36 -2.49 6.43
N LEU A 39 2.43 -1.24 6.90
CA LEU A 39 3.69 -0.65 7.38
C LEU A 39 4.27 -1.42 8.57
N LYS A 40 3.44 -1.83 9.52
CA LYS A 40 3.88 -2.63 10.68
C LYS A 40 4.48 -3.98 10.27
N TYR A 41 4.03 -4.56 9.16
CA TYR A 41 4.55 -5.83 8.65
C TYR A 41 5.69 -5.65 7.63
N GLY A 42 6.21 -4.44 7.45
CA GLY A 42 7.38 -4.19 6.59
C GLY A 42 7.06 -3.97 5.12
N ALA A 43 5.87 -3.43 4.79
CA ALA A 43 5.59 -2.97 3.44
C ALA A 43 6.61 -1.90 3.00
N ASP A 44 7.20 -2.09 1.83
CA ASP A 44 8.19 -1.20 1.23
C ASP A 44 7.49 0.00 0.58
N ILE A 45 7.89 1.19 1.02
CA ILE A 45 7.37 2.48 0.56
C ILE A 45 7.99 2.95 -0.75
N ASN A 46 9.01 2.26 -1.25
CA ASN A 46 9.74 2.63 -2.46
C ASN A 46 9.26 1.89 -3.70
N ILE A 47 8.51 0.80 -3.54
CA ILE A 47 8.00 0.02 -4.66
C ILE A 47 6.98 0.85 -5.44
N SER A 48 7.26 1.06 -6.72
CA SER A 48 6.36 1.72 -7.65
C SER A 48 5.54 0.72 -8.46
N ASN A 49 4.31 1.09 -8.77
CA ASN A 49 3.50 0.36 -9.74
C ASN A 49 4.00 0.57 -11.17
N GLN A 50 3.33 -0.02 -12.16
CA GLN A 50 3.73 0.09 -13.56
C GLN A 50 3.70 1.53 -14.11
N TYR A 51 3.01 2.45 -13.43
CA TYR A 51 2.92 3.86 -13.80
C TYR A 51 4.01 4.71 -13.12
N GLY A 52 4.94 4.09 -12.40
CA GLY A 52 5.97 4.80 -11.63
C GLY A 52 5.45 5.42 -10.33
N ILE A 53 4.20 5.14 -9.93
CA ILE A 53 3.61 5.68 -8.71
C ILE A 53 4.03 4.79 -7.53
N ASN A 54 4.71 5.39 -6.54
CA ASN A 54 5.03 4.74 -5.28
C ASN A 54 4.13 5.27 -4.13
N PRO A 55 4.09 4.59 -2.98
CA PRO A 55 3.30 5.02 -1.82
C PRO A 55 3.49 6.49 -1.45
N LEU A 56 4.72 6.99 -1.46
CA LEU A 56 5.03 8.39 -1.13
C LEU A 56 4.47 9.38 -2.16
N SER A 57 4.61 9.10 -3.45
CA SER A 57 4.09 9.95 -4.52
C SER A 57 2.57 9.99 -4.51
N LEU A 58 1.93 8.86 -4.20
CA LEU A 58 0.46 8.77 -4.10
C LEU A 58 -0.07 9.49 -2.87
N ALA A 59 0.59 9.37 -1.71
CA ALA A 59 0.18 10.07 -0.49
C ALA A 59 0.31 11.61 -0.62
N ASN A 60 1.30 12.08 -1.40
CA ASN A 60 1.49 13.50 -1.66
C ASN A 60 0.65 14.05 -2.82
N SER A 61 0.01 13.17 -3.59
CA SER A 61 -0.84 13.56 -4.72
C SER A 61 -2.04 14.38 -4.23
N PRO A 62 -2.46 15.43 -4.98
CA PRO A 62 -3.64 16.24 -4.63
C PRO A 62 -4.92 15.41 -4.49
N ALA A 63 -5.00 14.22 -5.10
CA ALA A 63 -6.14 13.31 -4.95
C ALA A 63 -6.31 12.76 -3.51
N ASN A 64 -5.23 12.67 -2.73
CA ASN A 64 -5.23 12.23 -1.32
C ASN A 64 -5.22 13.38 -0.31
N LYS A 65 -5.00 14.62 -0.75
CA LYS A 65 -5.18 15.82 0.07
C LYS A 65 -6.64 16.22 0.11
N LYS A 66 -7.52 15.31 0.55
CA LYS A 66 -8.89 15.72 0.89
C LYS A 66 -8.83 16.49 2.22
N PHE A 67 -9.32 17.72 2.14
CA PHE A 67 -9.43 18.72 3.21
C PHE A 67 -10.18 18.21 4.43
#